data_AF-A0A7S2S8E1-F1
#
_entry.id   AF-A0A7S2S8E1-F1
#
_cell.length_a   1.000
_cell.length_b   1.000
_cell.length_c   1.000
_cell.angle_alpha   90.00
_cell.angle_beta   90.00
_cell.angle_gamma   90.00
#
_symmetry.space_group_name_H-M   'P 1'
#
loop_
_entity.id
_entity.type
_entity.pdbx_description
1 polymer ?
#
loop_
_entity_poly.entity_id
_entity_poly.type
_entity_poly.pdbx_seq_one_letter_code
_entity_poly.pdbx_strand_id
1 'polypeptide(L)'
;MLSLWRRQMGSKACRLMSTSTPSGGFPPPRLFDYATVTSSLNVGDAIEAVEDAFGALARGGVDVPLPMHIGIEESAVAGPGDCHIKGGYVSGTPTFTVKLACVSFYKNAERGLPPGSGIFIVVNAVTGAPLGVFQENRFMTDLRTGAAGAVAMKHCSIPSQDNVGFIGCGAIAKNMARAAAAIRPYKGLAYALDEDMAITFAEEMQ
;
A
#
# COMPACT_ATOMS: atom_id res chain seq x y z
N MET A 1 -2.64 7.53 -1.99
CA MET A 1 -2.95 8.23 -0.71
C MET A 1 -3.09 9.73 -0.92
N LEU A 2 -2.11 10.41 -1.53
CA LEU A 2 -2.25 11.81 -1.99
C LEU A 2 -3.35 12.00 -3.03
N SER A 3 -3.53 11.06 -3.97
CA SER A 3 -4.62 11.06 -4.96
C SER A 3 -6.00 10.97 -4.31
N LEU A 4 -6.15 10.11 -3.31
CA LEU A 4 -7.37 9.93 -2.52
C LEU A 4 -7.67 11.13 -1.63
N TRP A 5 -6.63 11.72 -1.04
CA TRP A 5 -6.70 12.98 -0.31
C TRP A 5 -7.10 14.14 -1.24
N ARG A 6 -6.59 14.18 -2.48
CA ARG A 6 -7.00 15.17 -3.50
C ARG A 6 -8.43 14.94 -4.00
N ARG A 7 -8.85 13.68 -4.24
CA ARG A 7 -10.20 13.32 -4.73
C ARG A 7 -11.28 13.56 -3.67
N GLN A 8 -11.04 13.22 -2.40
CA GLN A 8 -12.00 13.51 -1.32
C GLN A 8 -12.05 15.01 -0.95
N MET A 9 -11.04 15.81 -1.26
CA MET A 9 -11.03 17.24 -0.95
C MET A 9 -11.42 18.18 -2.11
N GLY A 10 -11.68 17.66 -3.30
CA GLY A 10 -12.13 18.43 -4.47
C GLY A 10 -11.11 19.47 -4.96
N SER A 11 -11.34 20.05 -6.14
CA SER A 11 -10.46 21.07 -6.77
C SER A 11 -10.40 22.42 -6.03
N LYS A 12 -10.85 22.49 -4.77
CA LYS A 12 -10.76 23.66 -3.89
C LYS A 12 -9.59 23.56 -2.91
N ALA A 13 -8.45 23.04 -3.37
CA ALA A 13 -7.21 22.92 -2.59
C ALA A 13 -6.52 24.27 -2.25
N CYS A 14 -7.27 25.38 -2.27
CA CYS A 14 -6.81 26.70 -1.84
C CYS A 14 -7.85 27.40 -0.94
N ARG A 15 -8.44 26.65 -0.01
CA ARG A 15 -9.03 27.22 1.23
C ARG A 15 -8.60 26.37 2.42
N LEU A 16 -7.31 26.48 2.76
CA LEU A 16 -6.95 26.53 4.18
C LEU A 16 -7.58 27.81 4.72
N MET A 17 -8.63 27.68 5.54
CA MET A 17 -9.13 28.62 6.56
C MET A 17 -10.66 28.55 6.66
N SER A 18 -11.12 27.93 7.73
CA SER A 18 -11.90 28.59 8.79
C SER A 18 -12.81 27.58 9.47
N THR A 19 -12.26 26.86 10.44
CA THR A 19 -13.03 26.44 11.61
C THR A 19 -12.21 26.85 12.80
N SER A 20 -12.75 27.78 13.58
CA SER A 20 -12.26 28.29 14.86
C SER A 20 -11.32 27.30 15.56
N THR A 21 -10.07 27.71 15.75
CA THR A 21 -9.09 26.99 16.57
C THR A 21 -9.65 26.89 18.00
N PRO A 22 -9.96 25.70 18.52
CA PRO A 22 -10.13 25.55 19.96
C PRO A 22 -8.75 25.62 20.60
N SER A 23 -8.68 26.27 21.75
CA SER A 23 -7.51 26.41 22.61
C SER A 23 -6.65 25.14 22.73
N GLY A 24 -5.36 25.27 22.38
CA GLY A 24 -4.24 24.59 23.05
C GLY A 24 -3.73 23.25 22.50
N GLY A 25 -4.33 22.64 21.47
CA GLY A 25 -3.88 21.32 20.99
C GLY A 25 -4.23 20.99 19.54
N PHE A 26 -3.57 19.97 18.99
CA PHE A 26 -3.93 19.43 17.68
C PHE A 26 -5.24 18.62 17.77
N PRO A 27 -6.14 18.70 16.78
CA PRO A 27 -7.33 17.87 16.75
C PRO A 27 -6.96 16.38 16.66
N PRO A 28 -7.82 15.47 17.14
CA PRO A 28 -7.60 14.03 16.98
C PRO A 28 -7.52 13.66 15.49
N PRO A 29 -6.67 12.68 15.11
CA PRO A 29 -6.58 12.22 13.74
C PRO A 29 -7.89 11.58 13.29
N ARG A 30 -8.22 11.74 12.01
CA ARG A 30 -9.38 11.06 11.42
C ARG A 30 -9.12 9.57 11.29
N LEU A 31 -10.06 8.74 11.72
CA LEU A 31 -9.99 7.29 11.53
C LEU A 31 -10.73 6.92 10.24
N PHE A 32 -10.07 6.18 9.36
CA PHE A 32 -10.63 5.63 8.14
C PHE A 32 -10.71 4.11 8.29
N ASP A 33 -11.92 3.59 8.35
CA ASP A 33 -12.17 2.15 8.43
C ASP A 33 -11.83 1.43 7.12
N TYR A 34 -11.78 0.11 7.18
CA TYR A 34 -11.40 -0.71 6.03
C TYR A 34 -12.31 -0.49 4.81
N ALA A 35 -13.63 -0.35 5.01
CA ALA A 35 -14.59 -0.14 3.93
C ALA A 35 -14.38 1.22 3.23
N THR A 36 -14.10 2.27 3.99
CA THR A 36 -13.80 3.60 3.45
C THR A 36 -12.49 3.58 2.66
N VAL A 37 -11.47 2.88 3.17
CA VAL A 37 -10.17 2.74 2.49
C VAL A 37 -10.32 2.01 1.15
N THR A 38 -10.99 0.87 1.13
CA THR A 38 -11.08 0.01 -0.07
C THR A 38 -11.97 0.62 -1.15
N SER A 39 -13.07 1.27 -0.77
CA SER A 39 -13.98 1.94 -1.72
C SER A 39 -13.38 3.19 -2.37
N SER A 40 -12.29 3.73 -1.82
CA SER A 40 -11.72 5.01 -2.26
C SER A 40 -10.43 4.87 -3.09
N LEU A 41 -9.84 3.68 -3.19
CA LEU A 41 -8.61 3.41 -3.95
C LEU A 41 -8.88 2.50 -5.14
N ASN A 42 -8.23 2.79 -6.27
CA ASN A 42 -8.12 1.85 -7.39
C ASN A 42 -6.65 1.61 -7.77
N VAL A 43 -6.44 0.67 -8.68
CA VAL A 43 -5.10 0.27 -9.15
C VAL A 43 -4.35 1.41 -9.86
N GLY A 44 -5.06 2.25 -10.63
CA GLY A 44 -4.45 3.39 -11.32
C GLY A 44 -3.89 4.42 -10.34
N ASP A 45 -4.66 4.76 -9.29
CA ASP A 45 -4.22 5.66 -8.22
C ASP A 45 -2.96 5.14 -7.50
N ALA A 46 -2.81 3.82 -7.38
CA ALA A 46 -1.63 3.21 -6.77
C ALA A 46 -0.43 3.23 -7.71
N ILE A 47 -0.61 2.94 -9.00
CA ILE A 47 0.45 3.00 -10.01
C ILE A 47 1.03 4.41 -10.11
N GLU A 48 0.19 5.43 -10.28
CA GLU A 48 0.62 6.83 -10.37
C GLU A 48 1.41 7.25 -9.11
N ALA A 49 0.86 6.99 -7.93
CA ALA A 49 1.49 7.37 -6.67
C ALA A 49 2.84 6.64 -6.43
N VAL A 50 2.94 5.38 -6.84
CA VAL A 50 4.18 4.60 -6.71
C VAL A 50 5.22 5.05 -7.73
N GLU A 51 4.82 5.33 -8.97
CA GLU A 51 5.70 5.83 -10.03
C GLU A 51 6.30 7.20 -9.64
N ASP A 52 5.46 8.13 -9.16
CA ASP A 52 5.89 9.43 -8.67
C ASP A 52 6.87 9.31 -7.50
N ALA A 53 6.57 8.42 -6.55
CA ALA A 53 7.42 8.20 -5.38
C ALA A 53 8.79 7.62 -5.76
N PHE A 54 8.84 6.64 -6.66
CA PHE A 54 10.11 6.11 -7.18
C PHE A 54 10.89 7.18 -7.94
N GLY A 55 10.22 7.97 -8.77
CA GLY A 55 10.86 9.08 -9.48
C GLY A 55 11.46 10.11 -8.51
N ALA A 56 10.73 10.49 -7.47
CA ALA A 56 11.22 11.40 -6.44
C ALA A 56 12.41 10.81 -5.67
N LEU A 57 12.33 9.51 -5.32
CA LEU A 57 13.41 8.81 -4.62
C LEU A 57 14.69 8.75 -5.46
N ALA A 58 14.57 8.43 -6.76
CA ALA A 58 15.71 8.40 -7.68
C ALA A 58 16.39 9.76 -7.84
N ARG A 59 15.66 10.87 -7.64
CA ARG A 59 16.20 12.24 -7.64
C ARG A 59 16.77 12.67 -6.28
N GLY A 60 16.82 11.80 -5.28
CA GLY A 60 17.27 12.11 -3.93
C GLY A 60 16.29 12.98 -3.12
N GLY A 61 15.04 13.10 -3.59
CA GLY A 61 14.02 13.96 -2.99
C GLY A 61 13.13 13.28 -1.96
N VAL A 62 13.53 12.12 -1.43
CA VAL A 62 12.72 11.34 -0.49
C VAL A 62 13.59 10.88 0.68
N ASP A 63 13.15 11.17 1.89
CA ASP A 63 13.68 10.57 3.11
C ASP A 63 12.96 9.25 3.39
N VAL A 64 13.72 8.15 3.42
CA VAL A 64 13.23 6.79 3.68
C VAL A 64 14.12 6.16 4.74
N PRO A 65 13.72 6.18 6.02
CA PRO A 65 14.50 5.56 7.08
C PRO A 65 14.53 4.03 6.94
N LEU A 66 15.54 3.41 7.54
CA LEU A 66 15.59 1.94 7.67
C LEU A 66 14.33 1.43 8.40
N PRO A 67 13.70 0.36 7.90
CA PRO A 67 12.57 -0.25 8.60
C PRO A 67 12.95 -0.67 10.03
N MET A 68 12.13 -0.30 11.00
CA MET A 68 12.21 -0.86 12.35
C MET A 68 11.49 -2.21 12.36
N HIS A 69 12.04 -3.17 13.10
CA HIS A 69 11.50 -4.52 13.24
C HIS A 69 11.28 -4.85 14.71
N ILE A 70 10.10 -5.38 15.02
CA ILE A 70 9.76 -5.94 16.33
C ILE A 70 9.36 -7.40 16.10
N GLY A 71 10.21 -8.32 16.56
CA GLY A 71 9.91 -9.76 16.52
C GLY A 71 9.07 -10.18 17.71
N ILE A 72 8.13 -11.09 17.48
CA ILE A 72 7.31 -11.70 18.51
C ILE A 72 7.54 -13.20 18.44
N GLU A 73 8.34 -13.70 19.38
CA GLU A 73 8.60 -15.12 19.54
C GLU A 73 7.31 -15.86 19.92
N GLU A 74 7.21 -17.12 19.49
CA GLU A 74 6.08 -17.97 19.86
C GLU A 74 6.15 -18.34 21.35
N SER A 75 5.00 -18.23 22.03
CA SER A 75 4.81 -18.57 23.44
C SER A 75 3.38 -19.04 23.70
N ALA A 76 3.08 -19.40 24.95
CA ALA A 76 1.73 -19.81 25.35
C ALA A 76 0.66 -18.70 25.19
N VAL A 77 1.05 -17.43 25.07
CA VAL A 77 0.13 -16.27 25.05
C VAL A 77 0.27 -15.36 23.83
N ALA A 78 1.33 -15.50 23.05
CA ALA A 78 1.64 -14.61 21.93
C ALA A 78 2.49 -15.30 20.84
N GLY A 79 2.45 -14.75 19.63
CA GLY A 79 3.31 -15.16 18.52
C GLY A 79 2.89 -16.47 17.82
N PRO A 80 3.70 -16.93 16.84
CA PRO A 80 4.81 -16.19 16.23
C PRO A 80 4.30 -15.05 15.34
N GLY A 81 5.09 -13.98 15.21
CA GLY A 81 4.80 -12.88 14.30
C GLY A 81 5.85 -11.77 14.33
N ASP A 82 5.65 -10.75 13.51
CA ASP A 82 6.50 -9.57 13.47
C ASP A 82 5.69 -8.29 13.23
N CYS A 83 6.31 -7.17 13.53
CA CYS A 83 5.84 -5.85 13.13
C CYS A 83 6.99 -5.07 12.47
N HIS A 84 6.72 -4.56 11.27
CA HIS A 84 7.63 -3.70 10.52
C HIS A 84 7.08 -2.28 10.51
N ILE A 85 7.87 -1.32 10.97
CA ILE A 85 7.51 0.11 10.94
C ILE A 85 8.34 0.80 9.86
N LYS A 86 7.65 1.45 8.91
CA LYS A 86 8.26 2.04 7.71
C LYS A 86 7.78 3.48 7.53
N GLY A 87 8.70 4.42 7.43
CA GLY A 87 8.42 5.82 7.15
C GLY A 87 8.75 6.20 5.71
N GLY A 88 8.18 7.30 5.24
CA GLY A 88 8.58 7.96 4.00
C GLY A 88 8.10 9.40 3.94
N TYR A 89 9.01 10.32 3.58
CA TYR A 89 8.71 11.73 3.35
C TYR A 89 9.24 12.17 2.00
N VAL A 90 8.35 12.65 1.13
CA VAL A 90 8.74 13.29 -0.13
C VAL A 90 8.98 14.78 0.14
N SER A 91 10.18 15.26 -0.16
CA SER A 91 10.60 16.64 0.11
C SER A 91 9.62 17.66 -0.49
N GLY A 92 9.25 18.67 0.30
CA GLY A 92 8.33 19.75 -0.11
C GLY A 92 6.85 19.38 -0.09
N THR A 93 6.48 18.15 0.28
CA THR A 93 5.06 17.78 0.48
C THR A 93 4.57 18.17 1.89
N PRO A 94 3.26 18.44 2.07
CA PRO A 94 2.72 18.85 3.37
C PRO A 94 2.54 17.68 4.35
N THR A 95 2.87 16.45 3.95
CA THR A 95 2.62 15.24 4.74
C THR A 95 3.73 14.21 4.60
N PHE A 96 4.00 13.47 5.66
CA PHE A 96 4.74 12.21 5.58
C PHE A 96 3.88 11.06 6.09
N THR A 97 4.26 9.83 5.76
CA THR A 97 3.48 8.65 6.12
C THR A 97 4.34 7.65 6.88
N VAL A 98 3.76 7.06 7.93
CA VAL A 98 4.33 5.92 8.65
C VAL A 98 3.37 4.75 8.54
N LYS A 99 3.89 3.57 8.25
CA LYS A 99 3.14 2.32 8.21
C LYS A 99 3.58 1.42 9.35
N LEU A 100 2.62 0.90 10.10
CA LEU A 100 2.82 -0.21 11.05
C LEU A 100 2.25 -1.47 10.39
N ALA A 101 3.14 -2.39 10.02
CA ALA A 101 2.80 -3.57 9.23
C ALA A 101 3.03 -4.86 10.03
N CYS A 102 1.95 -5.53 10.41
CA CYS A 102 1.97 -6.82 11.10
C CYS A 102 1.59 -7.91 10.10
N VAL A 103 2.53 -8.37 9.27
CA VAL A 103 2.21 -9.17 8.07
C VAL A 103 2.64 -10.64 8.12
N SER A 104 3.29 -11.07 9.21
CA SER A 104 3.79 -12.44 9.39
C SER A 104 3.07 -13.24 10.48
N PHE A 105 1.79 -12.95 10.77
CA PHE A 105 0.97 -13.70 11.72
C PHE A 105 0.28 -14.88 11.03
N TYR A 106 1.07 -15.80 10.46
CA TYR A 106 0.55 -16.86 9.57
C TYR A 106 -0.44 -17.81 10.24
N LYS A 107 -0.33 -18.04 11.56
CA LYS A 107 -1.28 -18.86 12.34
C LYS A 107 -2.69 -18.28 12.40
N ASN A 108 -2.90 -17.03 12.00
CA ASN A 108 -4.24 -16.47 11.85
C ASN A 108 -5.09 -17.26 10.85
N ALA A 109 -4.47 -17.93 9.87
CA ALA A 109 -5.19 -18.79 8.92
C ALA A 109 -5.99 -19.89 9.63
N GLU A 110 -5.45 -20.48 10.71
CA GLU A 110 -6.12 -21.51 11.51
C GLU A 110 -7.38 -20.98 12.21
N ARG A 111 -7.48 -19.65 12.38
CA ARG A 111 -8.60 -18.95 13.02
C ARG A 111 -9.53 -18.27 12.01
N GLY A 112 -9.31 -18.48 10.71
CA GLY A 112 -10.04 -17.78 9.66
C GLY A 112 -9.78 -16.27 9.60
N LEU A 113 -8.67 -15.80 10.18
CA LEU A 113 -8.25 -14.39 10.18
C LEU A 113 -7.20 -14.14 9.09
N PRO A 114 -7.08 -12.89 8.58
CA PRO A 114 -5.99 -12.55 7.67
C PRO A 114 -4.62 -12.82 8.30
N PRO A 115 -3.62 -13.29 7.53
CA PRO A 115 -2.27 -13.58 8.02
C PRO A 115 -1.51 -12.31 8.46
N GLY A 116 -2.14 -11.15 8.31
CA GLY A 116 -1.60 -9.89 8.76
C GLY A 116 -2.58 -8.74 8.65
N SER A 117 -2.26 -7.65 9.34
CA SER A 117 -3.00 -6.39 9.35
C SER A 117 -2.00 -5.24 9.53
N GLY A 118 -2.50 -4.04 9.77
CA GLY A 118 -1.69 -2.87 10.02
C GLY A 118 -2.49 -1.59 9.97
N ILE A 119 -1.76 -0.49 10.01
CA ILE A 119 -2.29 0.84 9.79
C ILE A 119 -1.29 1.68 9.00
N PHE A 120 -1.82 2.62 8.23
CA PHE A 120 -1.06 3.77 7.77
C PHE A 120 -1.45 5.00 8.56
N ILE A 121 -0.47 5.81 8.91
CA ILE A 121 -0.63 7.06 9.64
C ILE A 121 -0.09 8.16 8.73
N VAL A 122 -0.94 9.11 8.37
CA VAL A 122 -0.55 10.32 7.65
C VAL A 122 -0.34 11.43 8.66
N VAL A 123 0.82 12.06 8.62
CA VAL A 123 1.24 13.10 9.57
C VAL A 123 1.48 14.40 8.81
N ASN A 124 1.08 15.51 9.41
CA ASN A 124 1.34 16.85 8.92
C ASN A 124 2.84 17.16 9.03
N ALA A 125 3.51 17.39 7.90
CA ALA A 125 4.95 17.70 7.88
C ALA A 125 5.28 19.12 8.37
N VAL A 126 4.29 20.01 8.46
CA VAL A 126 4.45 21.39 8.96
C VAL A 126 4.34 21.44 10.48
N THR A 127 3.40 20.69 11.06
CA THR A 127 3.09 20.80 12.49
C THR A 127 3.43 19.55 13.31
N GLY A 128 3.73 18.42 12.65
CA GLY A 128 3.91 17.12 13.30
C GLY A 128 2.60 16.45 13.75
N ALA A 129 1.44 17.07 13.52
CA ALA A 129 0.15 16.55 13.96
C ALA A 129 -0.29 15.34 13.12
N PRO A 130 -0.72 14.22 13.72
CA PRO A 130 -1.32 13.13 12.96
C PRO A 130 -2.64 13.60 12.34
N LEU A 131 -2.79 13.42 11.03
CA LEU A 131 -3.97 13.84 10.28
C LEU A 131 -4.99 12.71 10.14
N GLY A 132 -4.50 11.49 9.95
CA GLY A 132 -5.38 10.34 9.80
C GLY A 132 -4.70 9.00 10.00
N VAL A 133 -5.49 8.04 10.45
CA VAL A 133 -5.13 6.63 10.61
C VAL A 133 -6.03 5.80 9.70
N PHE A 134 -5.42 4.99 8.85
CA PHE A 134 -6.11 4.20 7.85
C PHE A 134 -5.97 2.73 8.22
N GLN A 135 -7.10 2.10 8.52
CA GLN A 135 -7.14 0.66 8.80
C GLN A 135 -6.70 -0.12 7.57
N GLU A 136 -5.90 -1.14 7.79
CA GLU A 136 -5.37 -1.96 6.71
C GLU A 136 -5.45 -3.46 7.04
N ASN A 137 -6.17 -4.22 6.21
CA ASN A 137 -6.11 -5.69 6.20
C ASN A 137 -5.35 -6.16 4.95
N ARG A 138 -4.10 -5.70 4.83
CA ARG A 138 -3.18 -5.88 3.68
C ARG A 138 -3.59 -5.25 2.36
N PHE A 139 -4.82 -4.76 2.18
CA PHE A 139 -5.28 -4.19 0.91
C PHE A 139 -4.34 -3.15 0.31
N MET A 140 -4.01 -2.07 1.05
CA MET A 140 -3.13 -1.02 0.53
C MET A 140 -1.71 -1.55 0.27
N THR A 141 -1.22 -2.47 1.12
CA THR A 141 0.07 -3.14 0.99
C THR A 141 0.14 -3.94 -0.30
N ASP A 142 -0.85 -4.78 -0.55
CA ASP A 142 -0.85 -5.66 -1.71
C ASP A 142 -1.05 -4.83 -2.98
N LEU A 143 -1.94 -3.83 -2.94
CA LEU A 143 -2.19 -2.89 -4.03
C LEU A 143 -0.92 -2.13 -4.45
N ARG A 144 -0.22 -1.49 -3.50
CA ARG A 144 1.02 -0.74 -3.80
C ARG A 144 2.18 -1.66 -4.17
N THR A 145 2.19 -2.91 -3.69
CA THR A 145 3.23 -3.89 -4.08
C THR A 145 3.01 -4.35 -5.52
N GLY A 146 1.77 -4.62 -5.90
CA GLY A 146 1.39 -4.89 -7.29
C GLY A 146 1.74 -3.72 -8.22
N ALA A 147 1.37 -2.51 -7.83
CA ALA A 147 1.69 -1.29 -8.55
C ALA A 147 3.19 -1.09 -8.75
N ALA A 148 4.03 -1.37 -7.74
CA ALA A 148 5.48 -1.29 -7.89
C ALA A 148 6.01 -2.25 -8.96
N GLY A 149 5.48 -3.49 -9.02
CA GLY A 149 5.81 -4.44 -10.08
C GLY A 149 5.38 -3.95 -11.46
N ALA A 150 4.20 -3.34 -11.57
CA ALA A 150 3.70 -2.76 -12.82
C ALA A 150 4.52 -1.56 -13.30
N VAL A 151 4.95 -0.68 -12.39
CA VAL A 151 5.87 0.43 -12.70
C VAL A 151 7.21 -0.12 -13.19
N ALA A 152 7.75 -1.15 -12.55
CA ALA A 152 8.96 -1.81 -13.02
C ALA A 152 8.76 -2.43 -14.41
N MET A 153 7.62 -3.09 -14.66
CA MET A 153 7.28 -3.61 -15.99
C MET A 153 7.24 -2.49 -17.03
N LYS A 154 6.61 -1.35 -16.72
CA LYS A 154 6.49 -0.20 -17.63
C LYS A 154 7.85 0.32 -18.11
N HIS A 155 8.82 0.43 -17.20
CA HIS A 155 10.11 1.08 -17.47
C HIS A 155 11.25 0.11 -17.81
N CYS A 156 11.19 -1.14 -17.35
CA CYS A 156 12.30 -2.08 -17.43
C CYS A 156 12.04 -3.27 -18.36
N SER A 157 10.86 -3.37 -18.97
CA SER A 157 10.55 -4.45 -19.94
C SER A 157 10.59 -3.95 -21.38
N ILE A 158 10.78 -4.87 -22.32
CA ILE A 158 10.68 -4.60 -23.75
C ILE A 158 9.22 -4.27 -24.08
N PRO A 159 8.90 -3.10 -24.66
CA PRO A 159 7.51 -2.69 -24.90
C PRO A 159 6.67 -3.63 -25.76
N SER A 160 7.31 -4.39 -26.65
CA SER A 160 6.66 -5.37 -27.55
C SER A 160 6.55 -6.78 -26.97
N GLN A 161 7.03 -7.02 -25.74
CA GLN A 161 6.89 -8.32 -25.08
C GLN A 161 5.66 -8.32 -24.20
N ASP A 162 4.66 -9.09 -24.61
CA ASP A 162 3.37 -9.19 -23.92
C ASP A 162 3.27 -10.45 -23.06
N ASN A 163 4.27 -11.34 -23.05
CA ASN A 163 4.24 -12.53 -22.20
C ASN A 163 4.71 -12.18 -20.78
N VAL A 164 3.88 -12.45 -19.78
CA VAL A 164 4.21 -12.21 -18.36
C VAL A 164 4.09 -13.53 -17.59
N GLY A 165 5.18 -13.94 -16.96
CA GLY A 165 5.20 -15.10 -16.07
C GLY A 165 4.97 -14.71 -14.62
N PHE A 166 4.06 -15.41 -13.94
CA PHE A 166 3.77 -15.30 -12.51
C PHE A 166 4.22 -16.59 -11.82
N ILE A 167 5.26 -16.49 -10.98
CA ILE A 167 5.75 -17.61 -10.16
C ILE A 167 5.30 -17.36 -8.71
N GLY A 168 4.39 -18.22 -8.24
CA GLY A 168 3.62 -18.02 -7.01
C GLY A 168 2.30 -17.31 -7.31
N CYS A 169 1.17 -17.94 -6.94
CA CYS A 169 -0.18 -17.49 -7.31
C CYS A 169 -0.98 -16.92 -6.13
N GLY A 170 -0.29 -16.26 -5.19
CA GLY A 170 -0.89 -15.66 -4.00
C GLY A 170 -1.44 -14.24 -4.21
N ALA A 171 -1.85 -13.59 -3.11
CA ALA A 171 -2.47 -12.25 -3.14
C ALA A 171 -1.62 -11.17 -3.85
N ILE A 172 -0.29 -11.20 -3.69
CA ILE A 172 0.60 -10.26 -4.36
C ILE A 172 0.60 -10.47 -5.88
N ALA A 173 0.65 -11.71 -6.35
CA ALA A 173 0.61 -12.01 -7.78
C ALA A 173 -0.69 -11.52 -8.40
N LYS A 174 -1.83 -11.70 -7.72
CA LYS A 174 -3.14 -11.20 -8.20
C LYS A 174 -3.14 -9.67 -8.34
N ASN A 175 -2.53 -8.95 -7.40
CA ASN A 175 -2.39 -7.50 -7.48
C ASN A 175 -1.39 -7.05 -8.57
N MET A 176 -0.30 -7.80 -8.77
CA MET A 176 0.65 -7.55 -9.86
C MET A 176 0.01 -7.76 -11.23
N ALA A 177 -0.77 -8.83 -11.41
CA ALA A 177 -1.50 -9.13 -12.64
C ALA A 177 -2.47 -8.00 -13.01
N ARG A 178 -3.34 -7.60 -12.07
CA ARG A 178 -4.26 -6.47 -12.24
C ARG A 178 -3.54 -5.15 -12.56
N ALA A 179 -2.42 -4.89 -11.88
CA ALA A 179 -1.63 -3.69 -12.14
C ALA A 179 -0.89 -3.74 -13.49
N ALA A 180 -0.38 -4.89 -13.90
CA ALA A 180 0.24 -5.09 -15.21
C ALA A 180 -0.77 -4.85 -16.34
N ALA A 181 -1.99 -5.37 -16.22
CA ALA A 181 -3.07 -5.15 -17.19
C ALA A 181 -3.42 -3.66 -17.35
N ALA A 182 -3.28 -2.88 -16.28
CA ALA A 182 -3.50 -1.43 -16.30
C ALA A 182 -2.36 -0.65 -16.99
N ILE A 183 -1.18 -1.26 -17.18
CA ILE A 183 -0.07 -0.67 -17.95
C ILE A 183 -0.19 -0.98 -19.43
N ARG A 184 -0.37 -2.26 -19.78
CA ARG A 184 -0.60 -2.73 -21.15
C ARG A 184 -1.22 -4.13 -21.16
N PRO A 185 -1.91 -4.52 -22.26
CA PRO A 185 -2.36 -5.90 -22.45
C PRO A 185 -1.19 -6.89 -22.35
N TYR A 186 -1.45 -8.08 -21.79
CA TYR A 186 -0.44 -9.14 -21.69
C TYR A 186 -1.09 -10.53 -21.81
N LYS A 187 -0.27 -11.55 -22.09
CA LYS A 187 -0.58 -12.98 -22.02
C LYS A 187 0.10 -13.56 -20.78
N GLY A 188 -0.70 -14.02 -19.83
CA GLY A 188 -0.22 -14.54 -18.56
C GLY A 188 0.16 -16.02 -18.62
N LEU A 189 1.26 -16.38 -17.97
CA LEU A 189 1.63 -17.76 -17.63
C LEU A 189 1.75 -17.85 -16.11
N ALA A 190 1.06 -18.78 -15.47
CA ALA A 190 1.05 -18.93 -14.02
C ALA A 190 1.69 -20.24 -13.60
N TYR A 191 2.49 -20.20 -12.54
CA TYR A 191 3.05 -21.37 -11.87
C TYR A 191 2.87 -21.23 -10.36
N ALA A 192 2.45 -22.31 -9.71
CA ALA A 192 2.45 -22.46 -8.27
C ALA A 192 2.80 -23.90 -7.90
N LEU A 193 3.27 -24.11 -6.66
CA LEU A 193 3.53 -25.45 -6.13
C LEU A 193 2.25 -26.28 -6.03
N ASP A 194 1.14 -25.62 -5.72
CA ASP A 194 -0.21 -26.17 -5.77
C ASP A 194 -0.82 -25.79 -7.13
N GLU A 195 -1.14 -26.80 -7.95
CA GLU A 195 -1.66 -26.61 -9.29
C GLU A 195 -3.05 -25.94 -9.28
N ASP A 196 -3.90 -26.27 -8.30
CA ASP A 196 -5.24 -25.69 -8.17
C ASP A 196 -5.17 -24.16 -7.94
N MET A 197 -4.14 -23.71 -7.22
CA MET A 197 -3.87 -22.28 -7.03
C MET A 197 -3.47 -21.58 -8.34
N ALA A 198 -2.72 -22.25 -9.22
CA ALA A 198 -2.35 -21.70 -10.53
C ALA A 198 -3.55 -21.63 -11.47
N ILE A 199 -4.40 -22.67 -11.48
CA ILE A 199 -5.64 -22.71 -12.25
C ILE A 199 -6.59 -21.61 -11.79
N THR A 200 -6.89 -21.55 -10.47
CA THR A 200 -7.75 -20.52 -9.89
C THR A 200 -7.24 -19.10 -10.19
N PHE A 201 -5.92 -18.89 -10.09
CA PHE A 201 -5.32 -17.62 -10.45
C PHE A 201 -5.53 -17.28 -11.93
N ALA A 202 -5.30 -18.25 -12.82
CA ALA A 202 -5.47 -18.04 -14.25
C ALA A 202 -6.92 -17.69 -14.58
N GLU A 203 -7.90 -18.39 -14.00
CA GLU A 203 -9.34 -18.13 -14.18
C GLU A 203 -9.76 -16.74 -13.65
N GLU A 204 -9.29 -16.36 -12.46
CA GLU A 204 -9.63 -15.05 -11.87
C GLU A 204 -8.98 -13.87 -12.62
N MET A 205 -7.85 -14.09 -13.30
CA MET A 205 -7.06 -13.04 -13.96
C MET A 205 -7.22 -13.00 -15.49
N GLN A 206 -8.19 -13.73 -16.06
CA GLN A 206 -8.63 -13.56 -17.45
C GLN A 206 -9.21 -12.16 -17.69
#